data_AF-A0A7K3L899-F1
#
_entry.id   AF-A0A7K3L899-F1
#
_cell.length_a   1.000
_cell.length_b   1.000
_cell.length_c   1.000
_cell.angle_alpha   90.00
_cell.angle_beta   90.00
_cell.angle_gamma   90.00
#
_symmetry.space_group_name_H-M   'P 1'
#
loop_
_entity.id
_entity.type
_entity.pdbx_description
1 polymer ?
#
loop_
_entity_poly.entity_id
_entity_poly.type
_entity_poly.pdbx_seq_one_letter_code
_entity_poly.pdbx_strand_id
1 'polypeptide(L)'
;MDPAAQLFRWGAAALKRRFFHPAGVLATGFLERVAPTEEGLPVGSSAVAARISKGAGTPGALPDAIGLALRVPAPHGPWDILLVSASSGPLGRAVGLRPVASWAGLTMTTLMPLDYQGDVWWLRARLTTPIPGYGLALGSIGNRIERDEVCFELDQAHGIAGFRPLAHLVLTGLDQGHDVSFDPVVNTPPDVHLRPRWLAGLRARAYRGSRGGRSAPAATRPAVGPREA
;
A
#
# COMPACT_ATOMS: atom_id res chain seq x y z
N MET A 1 -22.62 20.33 -15.79
CA MET A 1 -21.27 20.12 -15.24
C MET A 1 -21.27 18.76 -14.56
N ASP A 2 -20.56 17.77 -15.14
CA ASP A 2 -20.63 16.37 -14.69
C ASP A 2 -19.75 16.13 -13.44
N PRO A 3 -20.33 15.78 -12.28
CA PRO A 3 -19.59 15.50 -11.05
C PRO A 3 -18.61 14.32 -11.20
N ALA A 4 -18.88 13.36 -12.09
CA ALA A 4 -17.97 12.23 -12.36
C ALA A 4 -16.68 12.69 -13.05
N ALA A 5 -16.77 13.67 -13.96
CA ALA A 5 -15.61 14.27 -14.60
C ALA A 5 -14.74 15.10 -13.62
N GLN A 6 -15.34 15.67 -12.58
CA GLN A 6 -14.62 16.38 -11.53
C GLN A 6 -13.84 15.40 -10.63
N LEU A 7 -14.47 14.29 -10.20
CA LEU A 7 -13.82 13.17 -9.51
C LEU A 7 -12.66 12.58 -10.34
N PHE A 8 -12.86 12.43 -11.65
CA PHE A 8 -11.84 11.91 -12.57
C PHE A 8 -10.67 12.87 -12.76
N ARG A 9 -10.92 14.18 -12.80
CA ARG A 9 -9.85 15.20 -12.85
C ARG A 9 -9.08 15.30 -11.55
N TRP A 10 -9.72 15.13 -10.39
CA TRP A 10 -9.05 15.08 -9.09
C TRP A 10 -8.22 13.80 -8.95
N GLY A 11 -8.75 12.66 -9.38
CA GLY A 11 -8.01 11.41 -9.50
C GLY A 11 -6.83 11.53 -10.47
N ALA A 12 -7.04 12.07 -11.67
CA ALA A 12 -5.99 12.25 -12.68
C ALA A 12 -4.94 13.31 -12.30
N ALA A 13 -5.31 14.36 -11.57
CA ALA A 13 -4.37 15.36 -11.05
C ALA A 13 -3.55 14.83 -9.87
N ALA A 14 -4.14 13.99 -9.01
CA ALA A 14 -3.42 13.21 -8.00
C ALA A 14 -2.46 12.20 -8.66
N LEU A 15 -2.91 11.53 -9.72
CA LEU A 15 -2.10 10.59 -10.53
C LEU A 15 -0.98 11.30 -11.32
N LYS A 16 -1.18 12.55 -11.78
CA LYS A 16 -0.16 13.35 -12.49
C LYS A 16 0.85 14.02 -11.56
N ARG A 17 0.50 14.29 -10.30
CA ARG A 17 1.40 14.99 -9.36
C ARG A 17 2.25 14.08 -8.49
N ARG A 18 1.96 12.78 -8.37
CA ARG A 18 2.77 11.85 -7.58
C ARG A 18 2.58 10.38 -7.98
N PHE A 19 3.09 10.02 -9.14
CA PHE A 19 3.73 8.68 -9.30
C PHE A 19 5.05 8.59 -8.48
N PHE A 20 5.43 9.69 -7.81
CA PHE A 20 6.56 9.83 -6.89
C PHE A 20 6.12 10.55 -5.60
N HIS A 21 5.70 9.80 -4.58
CA HIS A 21 5.95 10.25 -3.21
C HIS A 21 7.31 9.69 -2.78
N PRO A 22 8.40 10.48 -2.75
CA PRO A 22 9.62 10.07 -2.05
C PRO A 22 9.37 9.90 -0.53
N ALA A 23 8.25 10.42 -0.02
CA ALA A 23 7.85 10.28 1.38
C ALA A 23 7.07 8.96 1.60
N GLY A 24 7.80 7.86 1.74
CA GLY A 24 7.30 6.59 2.26
C GLY A 24 8.41 5.90 3.02
N VAL A 25 8.07 5.14 4.06
CA VAL A 25 9.04 4.33 4.79
C VAL A 25 9.02 2.94 4.18
N LEU A 26 10.12 2.54 3.54
CA LEU A 26 10.36 1.17 3.11
C LEU A 26 10.95 0.39 4.28
N ALA A 27 10.39 -0.78 4.53
CA ALA A 27 10.78 -1.63 5.64
C ALA A 27 10.83 -3.09 5.23
N THR A 28 11.65 -3.85 5.92
CA THR A 28 11.65 -5.30 5.93
C THR A 28 11.05 -5.79 7.24
N GLY A 29 10.54 -7.01 7.21
CA GLY A 29 9.93 -7.61 8.37
C GLY A 29 9.56 -9.06 8.16
N PHE A 30 8.78 -9.58 9.09
CA PHE A 30 8.24 -10.92 9.03
C PHE A 30 6.74 -10.89 9.24
N LEU A 31 6.04 -11.70 8.45
CA LEU A 31 4.63 -11.99 8.62
C LEU A 31 4.52 -13.39 9.22
N GLU A 32 3.83 -13.52 10.34
CA GLU A 32 3.54 -14.79 11.00
C GLU A 32 2.05 -15.10 10.90
N ARG A 33 1.70 -16.14 10.15
CA ARG A 33 0.33 -16.61 10.01
C ARG A 33 -0.15 -17.24 11.32
N VAL A 34 -1.33 -16.82 11.78
CA VAL A 34 -1.99 -17.37 12.98
C VAL A 34 -3.27 -18.12 12.67
N ALA A 35 -3.90 -17.87 11.51
CA ALA A 35 -5.02 -18.68 11.04
C ALA A 35 -4.55 -20.10 10.63
N PRO A 36 -5.41 -21.14 10.70
CA PRO A 36 -5.11 -22.49 10.18
C PRO A 36 -4.87 -22.49 8.68
N THR A 37 -3.81 -23.15 8.17
CA THR A 37 -3.29 -23.02 6.77
C THR A 37 -4.37 -23.05 5.69
N GLU A 38 -5.39 -23.89 5.86
CA GLU A 38 -6.48 -24.09 4.90
C GLU A 38 -7.56 -22.99 4.92
N GLU A 39 -7.48 -22.03 5.85
CA GLU A 39 -8.53 -21.05 6.07
C GLU A 39 -8.22 -19.66 5.49
N GLY A 40 -9.02 -19.29 4.49
CA GLY A 40 -9.06 -17.94 3.94
C GLY A 40 -7.87 -17.60 3.03
N LEU A 41 -7.43 -16.35 3.04
CA LEU A 41 -6.45 -15.85 2.08
C LEU A 41 -5.13 -16.64 2.12
N PRO A 42 -4.47 -16.85 0.96
CA PRO A 42 -3.25 -17.65 0.83
C PRO A 42 -1.99 -16.89 1.28
N VAL A 43 -2.05 -16.26 2.45
CA VAL A 43 -0.92 -15.56 3.07
C VAL A 43 -0.22 -16.53 4.02
N GLY A 44 1.00 -16.95 3.69
CA GLY A 44 1.84 -17.80 4.55
C GLY A 44 2.84 -17.01 5.40
N SER A 45 3.35 -17.63 6.46
CA SER A 45 4.43 -17.04 7.26
C SER A 45 5.69 -16.85 6.40
N SER A 46 6.25 -15.65 6.38
CA SER A 46 7.32 -15.29 5.45
C SER A 46 8.01 -13.99 5.79
N ALA A 47 9.25 -13.82 5.32
CA ALA A 47 9.88 -12.51 5.23
C ALA A 47 9.14 -11.65 4.20
N VAL A 48 8.98 -10.37 4.50
CA VAL A 48 8.21 -9.43 3.68
C VAL A 48 8.96 -8.13 3.46
N ALA A 49 8.65 -7.47 2.34
CA ALA A 49 8.93 -6.06 2.14
C ALA A 49 7.63 -5.27 2.33
N ALA A 50 7.72 -4.14 3.03
CA ALA A 50 6.59 -3.29 3.33
C ALA A 50 6.88 -1.83 2.99
N ARG A 51 5.84 -1.07 2.64
CA ARG A 51 5.90 0.38 2.47
C ARG A 51 4.75 1.05 3.17
N ILE A 52 5.06 1.93 4.12
CA ILE A 52 4.10 2.85 4.73
C ILE A 52 4.20 4.19 4.01
N SER A 53 3.07 4.74 3.56
CA SER A 53 3.08 5.97 2.77
C SER A 53 1.84 6.83 2.99
N LYS A 54 1.95 8.09 2.58
CA LYS A 54 0.83 9.03 2.52
C LYS A 54 0.24 9.06 1.11
N GLY A 55 -1.08 8.96 1.01
CA GLY A 55 -1.81 8.84 -0.26
C GLY A 55 -1.88 10.15 -1.06
N ALA A 56 -2.14 11.27 -0.39
CA ALA A 56 -2.07 12.62 -1.00
C ALA A 56 -0.68 13.26 -0.85
N GLY A 57 0.11 12.77 0.11
CA GLY A 57 1.44 13.26 0.49
C GLY A 57 1.42 14.64 1.09
N THR A 58 0.49 14.87 2.01
CA THR A 58 0.50 16.07 2.84
C THR A 58 1.81 16.14 3.64
N PRO A 59 2.41 17.34 3.78
CA PRO A 59 3.70 17.48 4.44
C PRO A 59 3.63 17.16 5.94
N GLY A 60 4.75 16.68 6.49
CA GLY A 60 4.97 16.55 7.93
C GLY A 60 3.87 15.80 8.67
N ALA A 61 3.36 16.41 9.75
CA ALA A 61 2.36 15.84 10.64
C ALA A 61 0.90 15.95 10.12
N LEU A 62 0.66 16.58 8.98
CA LEU A 62 -0.70 16.86 8.51
C LEU A 62 -1.51 15.59 8.19
N PRO A 63 -2.86 15.63 8.34
CA PRO A 63 -3.74 14.53 7.99
C PRO A 63 -3.57 14.03 6.56
N ASP A 64 -3.76 12.72 6.35
CA ASP A 64 -3.70 12.07 5.03
C ASP A 64 -4.40 10.71 5.08
N ALA A 65 -4.68 10.12 3.91
CA ALA A 65 -4.89 8.69 3.81
C ALA A 65 -3.55 7.96 3.93
N ILE A 66 -3.48 6.92 4.75
CA ILE A 66 -2.26 6.14 4.95
C ILE A 66 -2.35 4.84 4.17
N GLY A 67 -1.35 4.55 3.34
CA GLY A 67 -1.21 3.30 2.62
C GLY A 67 -0.20 2.37 3.29
N LEU A 68 -0.51 1.08 3.28
CA LEU A 68 0.42 -0.02 3.55
C LEU A 68 0.49 -0.91 2.32
N ALA A 69 1.66 -1.00 1.70
CA ALA A 69 1.96 -1.99 0.68
C ALA A 69 2.77 -3.12 1.30
N LEU A 70 2.41 -4.38 1.02
CA LEU A 70 3.13 -5.57 1.47
C LEU A 70 3.48 -6.43 0.26
N ARG A 71 4.69 -6.97 0.22
CA ARG A 71 5.11 -8.00 -0.73
C ARG A 71 5.39 -9.26 0.05
N VAL A 72 4.59 -10.30 -0.21
CA VAL A 72 4.76 -11.64 0.36
C VAL A 72 5.18 -12.62 -0.74
N PRO A 73 5.96 -13.66 -0.43
CA PRO A 73 6.18 -14.77 -1.37
C PRO A 73 4.87 -15.52 -1.65
N ALA A 74 4.70 -15.98 -2.90
CA ALA A 74 3.66 -16.94 -3.27
C ALA A 74 4.22 -17.95 -4.31
N PRO A 75 3.58 -19.12 -4.50
CA PRO A 75 4.13 -20.21 -5.32
C PRO A 75 4.46 -19.81 -6.77
N HIS A 76 3.78 -18.80 -7.31
CA HIS A 76 3.89 -18.38 -8.72
C HIS A 76 4.51 -16.97 -8.88
N GLY A 77 5.16 -16.45 -7.83
CA GLY A 77 5.75 -15.11 -7.82
C GLY A 77 5.34 -14.31 -6.58
N PRO A 78 5.87 -13.09 -6.42
CA PRO A 78 5.48 -12.23 -5.31
C PRO A 78 4.00 -11.84 -5.39
N TRP A 79 3.38 -11.67 -4.23
CA TRP A 79 2.07 -11.06 -4.09
C TRP A 79 2.18 -9.70 -3.43
N ASP A 80 1.83 -8.65 -4.17
CA ASP A 80 1.72 -7.28 -3.68
C ASP A 80 0.31 -6.98 -3.21
N ILE A 81 0.18 -6.76 -1.91
CA ILE A 81 -1.07 -6.45 -1.23
C ILE A 81 -1.07 -4.96 -0.88
N LEU A 82 -2.09 -4.22 -1.34
CA LEU A 82 -2.26 -2.81 -1.01
C LEU A 82 -3.44 -2.59 -0.07
N LEU A 83 -3.15 -2.00 1.08
CA LEU A 83 -4.13 -1.52 2.04
C LEU A 83 -4.07 -0.01 2.16
N VAL A 84 -5.19 0.60 2.53
CA VAL A 84 -5.29 2.04 2.75
C VAL A 84 -6.22 2.34 3.93
N SER A 85 -5.98 3.43 4.64
CA SER A 85 -6.79 3.84 5.78
C SER A 85 -8.25 4.00 5.36
N ALA A 86 -9.12 3.23 6.03
CA ALA A 86 -10.52 3.07 5.67
C ALA A 86 -11.41 3.21 6.91
N SER A 87 -12.70 3.47 6.69
CA SER A 87 -13.69 3.44 7.77
C SER A 87 -14.01 2.01 8.20
N SER A 88 -14.23 1.80 9.50
CA SER A 88 -14.35 0.49 10.14
C SER A 88 -15.71 -0.21 9.98
N GLY A 89 -16.66 0.41 9.27
CA GLY A 89 -18.02 -0.13 9.08
C GLY A 89 -18.14 -1.08 7.88
N PRO A 90 -19.16 -1.96 7.83
CA PRO A 90 -19.40 -2.87 6.71
C PRO A 90 -19.63 -2.12 5.38
N LEU A 91 -20.31 -0.97 5.40
CA LEU A 91 -20.44 -0.06 4.26
C LEU A 91 -19.15 0.74 3.97
N GLY A 92 -18.27 0.86 4.96
CA GLY A 92 -16.99 1.56 4.87
C GLY A 92 -15.96 0.82 4.03
N ARG A 93 -16.03 -0.52 4.01
CA ARG A 93 -15.08 -1.42 3.30
C ARG A 93 -14.95 -1.08 1.81
N ALA A 94 -16.04 -0.67 1.15
CA ALA A 94 -16.07 -0.49 -0.30
C ALA A 94 -16.00 0.98 -0.79
N VAL A 95 -16.22 1.97 0.09
CA VAL A 95 -16.52 3.35 -0.37
C VAL A 95 -15.68 4.44 0.31
N GLY A 96 -15.06 4.20 1.47
CA GLY A 96 -14.49 5.30 2.26
C GLY A 96 -12.97 5.24 2.42
N LEU A 97 -12.21 5.83 1.49
CA LEU A 97 -10.90 6.36 1.84
C LEU A 97 -11.09 7.36 2.98
N ARG A 98 -10.47 7.10 4.13
CA ARG A 98 -10.58 7.98 5.30
C ARG A 98 -9.22 8.63 5.55
N PRO A 99 -9.11 9.96 5.37
CA PRO A 99 -8.00 10.69 5.94
C PRO A 99 -8.00 10.50 7.45
N VAL A 100 -6.84 10.16 8.00
CA VAL A 100 -6.61 10.10 9.44
C VAL A 100 -5.70 11.25 9.84
N ALA A 101 -5.73 11.62 11.12
CA ALA A 101 -4.92 12.71 11.65
C ALA A 101 -3.82 12.20 12.59
N SER A 102 -3.81 10.91 12.94
CA SER A 102 -2.82 10.31 13.83
C SER A 102 -2.64 8.81 13.53
N TRP A 103 -1.53 8.26 14.03
CA TRP A 103 -1.23 6.82 13.99
C TRP A 103 -2.08 5.99 14.96
N ALA A 104 -2.61 6.63 16.02
CA ALA A 104 -3.38 5.96 17.05
C ALA A 104 -4.67 5.34 16.47
N GLY A 105 -4.85 4.04 16.68
CA GLY A 105 -6.00 3.30 16.15
C GLY A 105 -6.04 3.19 14.62
N LEU A 106 -4.91 3.40 13.94
CA LEU A 106 -4.82 3.30 12.48
C LEU A 106 -5.28 1.91 12.03
N THR A 107 -6.33 1.91 11.22
CA THR A 107 -6.88 0.72 10.56
C THR A 107 -6.90 0.96 9.06
N MET A 108 -6.43 -0.03 8.32
CA MET A 108 -6.35 -0.01 6.86
C MET A 108 -7.03 -1.25 6.30
N THR A 109 -7.66 -1.15 5.13
CA THR A 109 -8.24 -2.30 4.43
C THR A 109 -7.81 -2.32 2.98
N THR A 110 -7.95 -3.46 2.31
CA THR A 110 -7.97 -3.46 0.84
C THR A 110 -9.09 -2.52 0.37
N LEU A 111 -8.82 -1.72 -0.68
CA LEU A 111 -9.82 -0.82 -1.25
C LEU A 111 -10.89 -1.58 -2.05
N MET A 112 -10.52 -2.78 -2.50
CA MET A 112 -11.32 -3.64 -3.36
C MET A 112 -11.32 -5.04 -2.75
N PRO A 113 -12.44 -5.78 -2.88
CA PRO A 113 -12.47 -7.16 -2.47
C PRO A 113 -11.50 -8.00 -3.31
N LEU A 114 -10.92 -9.00 -2.65
CA LEU A 114 -10.14 -10.08 -3.24
C LEU A 114 -11.10 -11.23 -3.55
N ASP A 115 -10.97 -11.82 -4.72
CA ASP A 115 -11.64 -13.05 -5.14
C ASP A 115 -10.60 -14.15 -5.02
N TYR A 116 -10.87 -15.15 -4.18
CA TYR A 116 -9.99 -16.27 -3.91
C TYR A 116 -10.84 -17.51 -3.69
N GLN A 117 -10.54 -18.59 -4.43
CA GLN A 117 -11.33 -19.84 -4.41
C GLN A 117 -12.83 -19.64 -4.70
N GLY A 118 -13.18 -18.63 -5.52
CA GLY A 118 -14.57 -18.29 -5.84
C GLY A 118 -15.30 -17.48 -4.77
N ASP A 119 -14.61 -17.16 -3.67
CA ASP A 119 -15.14 -16.41 -2.55
C ASP A 119 -14.62 -14.98 -2.50
N VAL A 120 -15.42 -14.07 -1.93
CA VAL A 120 -15.03 -12.68 -1.72
C VAL A 120 -14.36 -12.53 -0.36
N TRP A 121 -13.20 -11.90 -0.35
CA TRP A 121 -12.37 -11.67 0.83
C TRP A 121 -11.97 -10.20 0.98
N TRP A 122 -11.88 -9.76 2.22
CA TRP A 122 -11.29 -8.48 2.61
C TRP A 122 -10.11 -8.71 3.52
N LEU A 123 -9.06 -7.91 3.37
CA LEU A 123 -7.95 -7.86 4.30
C LEU A 123 -7.96 -6.54 5.05
N ARG A 124 -7.65 -6.59 6.35
CA ARG A 124 -7.47 -5.45 7.24
C ARG A 124 -6.12 -5.53 7.93
N ALA A 125 -5.48 -4.39 8.09
CA ALA A 125 -4.31 -4.22 8.95
C ALA A 125 -4.64 -3.20 10.05
N ARG A 126 -4.34 -3.54 11.30
CA ARG A 126 -4.47 -2.65 12.46
C ARG A 126 -3.09 -2.42 13.06
N LEU A 127 -2.67 -1.17 13.14
CA LEU A 127 -1.42 -0.80 13.81
C LEU A 127 -1.60 -1.02 15.32
N THR A 128 -0.79 -1.90 15.90
CA THR A 128 -0.84 -2.22 17.34
C THR A 128 0.27 -1.51 18.11
N THR A 129 1.40 -1.24 17.47
CA THR A 129 2.48 -0.47 18.08
C THR A 129 2.10 1.01 18.24
N PRO A 130 2.17 1.58 19.45
CA PRO A 130 2.02 3.02 19.64
C PRO A 130 3.16 3.77 18.95
N ILE A 131 2.80 4.75 18.11
CA ILE A 131 3.77 5.60 17.43
C ILE A 131 3.82 6.96 18.13
N PRO A 132 4.90 7.28 18.85
CA PRO A 132 5.01 8.53 19.59
C PRO A 132 5.11 9.73 18.65
N GLY A 133 4.60 10.87 19.12
CA GLY A 133 4.64 12.15 18.41
C GLY A 133 3.26 12.65 17.98
N TYR A 134 3.26 13.81 17.33
CA TYR A 134 2.04 14.47 16.87
C TYR A 134 1.80 14.21 15.38
N GLY A 135 0.54 13.91 15.03
CA GLY A 135 0.11 13.80 13.64
C GLY A 135 0.62 12.55 12.89
N LEU A 136 0.77 12.69 11.57
CA LEU A 136 1.19 11.62 10.65
C LEU A 136 2.61 11.80 10.08
N ALA A 137 3.57 12.21 10.91
CA ALA A 137 4.95 12.29 10.47
C ALA A 137 5.49 10.88 10.15
N LEU A 138 5.82 10.61 8.89
CA LEU A 138 6.37 9.31 8.46
C LEU A 138 7.71 8.98 9.13
N GLY A 139 8.49 10.01 9.47
CA GLY A 139 9.72 9.84 10.25
C GLY A 139 9.46 9.18 11.62
N SER A 140 8.29 9.34 12.22
CA SER A 140 7.95 8.66 13.48
C SER A 140 7.84 7.14 13.30
N ILE A 141 7.35 6.67 12.15
CA ILE A 141 7.34 5.24 11.80
C ILE A 141 8.76 4.74 11.59
N GLY A 142 9.55 5.47 10.77
CA GLY A 142 10.94 5.11 10.49
C GLY A 142 11.76 4.99 11.77
N ASN A 143 11.72 6.00 12.62
CA ASN A 143 12.42 6.03 13.91
C ASN A 143 11.97 4.89 14.85
N ARG A 144 10.70 4.48 14.79
CA ARG A 144 10.19 3.37 15.62
C ARG A 144 10.73 2.03 15.14
N ILE A 145 10.80 1.82 13.83
CA ILE A 145 11.39 0.61 13.21
C ILE A 145 12.90 0.55 13.51
N GLU A 146 13.64 1.66 13.39
CA GLU A 146 15.08 1.65 13.66
C GLU A 146 15.44 1.37 15.11
N ARG A 147 14.57 1.76 16.05
CA ARG A 147 14.82 1.61 17.49
C ARG A 147 14.34 0.28 18.05
N ASP A 148 13.33 -0.33 17.43
CA ASP A 148 12.62 -1.49 17.95
C ASP A 148 11.84 -2.15 16.79
N GLU A 149 10.50 -2.16 16.86
CA GLU A 149 9.64 -2.73 15.84
C GLU A 149 8.34 -1.94 15.67
N VAL A 150 7.70 -2.13 14.51
CA VAL A 150 6.31 -1.71 14.24
C VAL A 150 5.47 -2.92 13.87
N CYS A 151 4.42 -3.15 14.63
CA CYS A 151 3.58 -4.33 14.55
C CYS A 151 2.17 -3.99 14.04
N PHE A 152 1.66 -4.88 13.19
CA PHE A 152 0.28 -4.85 12.73
C PHE A 152 -0.39 -6.20 12.95
N GLU A 153 -1.65 -6.17 13.38
CA GLU A 153 -2.55 -7.33 13.29
C GLU A 153 -3.24 -7.33 11.93
N LEU A 154 -3.09 -8.43 11.20
CA LEU A 154 -3.77 -8.67 9.93
C LEU A 154 -4.99 -9.55 10.16
N ASP A 155 -6.15 -9.06 9.74
CA ASP A 155 -7.43 -9.76 9.81
C ASP A 155 -8.01 -9.96 8.41
N GLN A 156 -8.80 -11.01 8.25
CA GLN A 156 -9.54 -11.31 7.02
C GLN A 156 -11.05 -11.39 7.26
N ALA A 157 -11.86 -11.09 6.26
CA ALA A 157 -13.31 -11.27 6.31
C ALA A 157 -13.81 -11.94 5.02
N HIS A 158 -14.65 -12.96 5.18
CA HIS A 158 -15.37 -13.63 4.09
C HIS A 158 -16.66 -12.87 3.79
N GLY A 159 -16.81 -12.34 2.58
CA GLY A 159 -17.94 -11.54 2.14
C GLY A 159 -18.23 -10.36 3.08
N ILE A 160 -19.41 -10.40 3.71
CA ILE A 160 -19.89 -9.39 4.67
C ILE A 160 -19.63 -9.76 6.13
N ALA A 161 -19.02 -10.92 6.40
CA ALA A 161 -18.77 -11.39 7.75
C ALA A 161 -17.84 -10.45 8.54
N GLY A 162 -17.76 -10.69 9.85
CA GLY A 162 -16.79 -10.04 10.73
C GLY A 162 -15.35 -10.33 10.30
N PHE A 163 -14.44 -9.43 10.66
CA PHE A 163 -13.01 -9.68 10.53
C PHE A 163 -12.58 -10.69 11.58
N ARG A 164 -11.79 -11.69 11.15
CA ARG A 164 -11.16 -12.71 11.98
C ARG A 164 -9.64 -12.70 11.76
N PRO A 165 -8.82 -13.13 12.74
CA PRO A 165 -7.37 -13.10 12.61
C PRO A 165 -6.87 -13.85 11.37
N LEU A 166 -5.81 -13.34 10.75
CA LEU A 166 -5.05 -13.99 9.68
C LEU A 166 -3.60 -14.16 10.07
N ALA A 167 -2.93 -13.06 10.43
CA ALA A 167 -1.49 -13.03 10.67
C ALA A 167 -1.08 -11.84 11.54
N HIS A 168 0.12 -11.91 12.11
CA HIS A 168 0.84 -10.77 12.66
C HIS A 168 1.91 -10.32 11.67
N LEU A 169 2.08 -9.02 11.52
CA LEU A 169 3.15 -8.43 10.73
C LEU A 169 4.05 -7.64 11.67
N VAL A 170 5.35 -7.93 11.67
CA VAL A 170 6.36 -7.26 12.47
C VAL A 170 7.41 -6.66 11.54
N LEU A 171 7.58 -5.34 11.57
CA LEU A 171 8.57 -4.61 10.79
C LEU A 171 9.75 -4.24 11.69
N THR A 172 10.94 -4.71 11.32
CA THR A 172 12.13 -4.68 12.18
C THR A 172 13.34 -4.00 11.54
N GLY A 173 13.29 -3.66 10.25
CA GLY A 173 14.39 -3.01 9.57
C GLY A 173 13.92 -2.02 8.53
N LEU A 174 14.64 -0.90 8.37
CA LEU A 174 14.47 -0.02 7.23
C LEU A 174 15.18 -0.61 6.01
N ASP A 175 14.52 -0.55 4.86
CA ASP A 175 15.15 -0.91 3.59
C ASP A 175 15.65 0.35 2.90
N GLN A 176 16.98 0.46 2.74
CA GLN A 176 17.64 1.56 2.04
C GLN A 176 17.96 1.23 0.57
N GLY A 177 17.63 0.02 0.09
CA GLY A 177 17.96 -0.48 -1.25
C GLY A 177 16.75 -0.59 -2.20
N HIS A 178 16.97 -0.16 -3.45
CA HIS A 178 16.11 -0.17 -4.66
C HIS A 178 14.61 0.13 -4.53
N ASP A 179 14.10 0.96 -5.44
CA ASP A 179 12.68 1.31 -5.61
C ASP A 179 11.81 0.05 -5.79
N VAL A 180 11.40 -0.58 -4.66
CA VAL A 180 10.46 -1.70 -4.65
C VAL A 180 9.15 -1.17 -5.21
N SER A 181 8.95 -1.43 -6.50
CA SER A 181 7.74 -1.07 -7.20
C SER A 181 6.67 -2.10 -6.87
N PHE A 182 5.79 -1.76 -5.92
CA PHE A 182 4.61 -2.55 -5.62
C PHE A 182 3.58 -2.38 -6.75
N ASP A 183 3.17 -3.50 -7.35
CA ASP A 183 2.17 -3.56 -8.42
C ASP A 183 1.20 -4.71 -8.14
N PRO A 184 0.03 -4.44 -7.52
CA PRO A 184 -0.96 -5.47 -7.19
C PRO A 184 -1.72 -6.01 -8.41
N VAL A 185 -1.43 -5.51 -9.62
CA VAL A 185 -2.01 -6.05 -10.86
C VAL A 185 -1.07 -7.10 -11.45
N VAL A 186 0.23 -6.86 -11.42
CA VAL A 186 1.24 -7.79 -11.96
C VAL A 186 1.65 -8.83 -10.94
N ASN A 187 1.86 -8.42 -9.69
CA ASN A 187 2.31 -9.28 -8.61
C ASN A 187 1.10 -9.72 -7.80
N THR A 188 0.27 -10.56 -8.40
CA THR A 188 -0.87 -11.20 -7.71
C THR A 188 -0.92 -12.67 -8.12
N PRO A 189 -1.07 -13.60 -7.16
CA PRO A 189 -1.21 -15.02 -7.43
C PRO A 189 -2.35 -15.32 -8.43
N PRO A 190 -2.20 -16.34 -9.30
CA PRO A 190 -3.21 -16.67 -10.31
C PRO A 190 -4.61 -16.97 -9.76
N ASP A 191 -4.68 -17.45 -8.52
CA ASP A 191 -5.88 -17.80 -7.77
C ASP A 191 -6.48 -16.63 -6.97
N VAL A 192 -5.80 -15.47 -6.95
CA VAL A 192 -6.29 -14.25 -6.30
C VAL A 192 -6.61 -13.20 -7.36
N HIS A 193 -7.79 -12.60 -7.29
CA HIS A 193 -8.19 -11.55 -8.23
C HIS A 193 -8.81 -10.35 -7.54
N LEU A 194 -8.53 -9.16 -8.07
CA LEU A 194 -9.16 -7.93 -7.62
C LEU A 194 -10.57 -7.76 -8.23
N ARG A 195 -11.57 -7.49 -7.38
CA ARG A 195 -12.96 -7.23 -7.81
C ARG A 195 -13.35 -5.75 -7.59
N PRO A 196 -14.15 -5.13 -8.47
CA PRO A 196 -14.60 -5.66 -9.76
C PRO A 196 -13.48 -5.59 -10.82
N ARG A 197 -13.43 -6.57 -11.73
CA ARG A 197 -12.37 -6.73 -12.74
C ARG A 197 -12.17 -5.49 -13.62
N TRP A 198 -13.22 -4.70 -13.87
CA TRP A 198 -13.13 -3.48 -14.68
C TRP A 198 -12.25 -2.39 -14.03
N LEU A 199 -12.26 -2.30 -12.69
CA LEU A 199 -11.45 -1.34 -11.94
C LEU A 199 -9.99 -1.80 -11.82
N ALA A 200 -9.75 -3.11 -11.78
CA ALA A 200 -8.41 -3.69 -11.96
C ALA A 200 -7.84 -3.36 -13.35
N GLY A 201 -8.66 -3.42 -14.41
CA GLY A 201 -8.28 -3.01 -15.77
C GLY A 201 -7.95 -1.51 -15.91
N LEU A 202 -8.66 -0.65 -15.18
CA LEU A 202 -8.35 0.79 -15.10
C LEU A 202 -7.01 1.03 -14.39
N ARG A 203 -6.74 0.32 -13.29
CA ARG A 203 -5.44 0.34 -12.59
C ARG A 203 -4.30 -0.18 -13.45
N ALA A 204 -4.50 -1.27 -14.19
CA ALA A 204 -3.49 -1.83 -15.10
C ALA A 204 -3.00 -0.80 -16.14
N ARG A 205 -3.89 0.08 -16.60
CA ARG A 205 -3.55 1.18 -17.51
C ARG A 205 -2.75 2.28 -16.81
N ALA A 206 -3.12 2.63 -15.57
CA ALA A 206 -2.37 3.59 -14.76
C ALA A 206 -0.94 3.10 -14.41
N TYR A 207 -0.78 1.81 -14.08
CA TYR A 207 0.53 1.20 -13.80
C TYR A 207 1.39 0.99 -15.07
N ARG A 208 0.78 0.66 -16.23
CA ARG A 208 1.53 0.57 -17.51
C ARG A 208 2.10 1.90 -17.97
N GLY A 209 1.37 3.01 -17.80
CA GLY A 209 1.86 4.35 -18.15
C GLY A 209 3.14 4.76 -17.40
N SER A 210 3.32 4.26 -16.18
CA SER A 210 4.51 4.51 -15.35
C SER A 210 5.76 3.72 -15.76
N ARG A 211 5.60 2.64 -16.52
CA ARG A 211 6.72 1.85 -17.05
C ARG A 211 7.40 2.55 -18.23
N GLY A 212 6.60 3.16 -19.13
CA GLY A 212 7.11 3.85 -20.33
C GLY A 212 7.93 5.12 -20.04
N GLY A 213 7.72 5.77 -18.89
CA GLY A 213 8.48 6.96 -18.48
C GLY A 213 9.88 6.67 -17.94
N ARG A 214 10.25 5.40 -17.69
CA ARG A 214 11.54 5.00 -17.10
C ARG A 214 12.61 4.60 -18.11
N SER A 215 12.29 4.57 -19.40
CA SER A 215 13.24 4.21 -20.46
C SER A 215 13.64 5.40 -21.36
N ALA A 216 13.33 6.63 -20.96
CA ALA A 216 13.92 7.79 -21.60
C ALA A 216 15.41 7.87 -21.21
N PRO A 217 16.35 7.85 -22.18
CA PRO A 217 17.76 8.04 -21.88
C PRO A 217 17.95 9.38 -21.18
N ALA A 218 18.84 9.42 -20.18
CA ALA A 218 19.27 10.67 -19.57
C ALA A 218 19.66 11.65 -20.67
N ALA A 219 18.99 12.81 -20.71
CA ALA A 219 19.34 13.88 -21.63
C ALA A 219 20.81 14.25 -21.39
N THR A 220 21.65 13.98 -22.39
CA THR A 220 23.06 14.39 -22.41
C THR A 220 23.12 15.90 -22.22
N ARG A 221 23.70 16.32 -21.11
CA ARG A 221 24.02 17.72 -20.84
C ARG A 221 25.04 18.18 -21.89
N PRO A 222 24.82 19.29 -22.63
CA PRO A 222 25.88 19.82 -23.49
C PRO A 222 27.04 20.26 -22.61
N ALA A 223 28.26 19.87 -23.00
CA ALA A 223 29.48 20.33 -22.37
C ALA A 223 29.56 21.86 -22.51
N VAL A 224 29.80 22.54 -21.39
CA VAL A 224 30.25 23.94 -21.37
C VAL A 224 31.61 23.97 -22.05
N GLY A 225 31.66 24.62 -23.22
CA GLY A 225 32.90 24.92 -23.92
C GLY A 225 33.73 25.97 -23.15
N PRO A 226 35.06 26.02 -23.35
CA PRO A 226 35.92 26.91 -22.59
C PRO A 226 35.62 28.38 -22.92
N ARG A 227 35.74 29.22 -21.88
CA ARG A 227 35.87 30.68 -22.05
C ARG A 227 37.28 30.96 -22.55
N GLU A 228 37.39 31.52 -23.75
CA GLU A 228 38.55 32.33 -24.13
C GLU A 228 38.18 33.81 -24.06
N ALA A 229 39.22 34.60 -23.76
CA ALA A 229 39.19 35.98 -23.28
C ALA A 229 38.77 37.02 -24.32
#